data_AF-A0A973ZGI0-F1
#
_entry.id   AF-A0A973ZGI0-F1
#
_cell.length_a   1.000
_cell.length_b   1.000
_cell.length_c   1.000
_cell.angle_alpha   90.00
_cell.angle_beta   90.00
_cell.angle_gamma   90.00
#
_symmetry.space_group_name_H-M   'P 1'
#
loop_
_entity.id
_entity.type
_entity.pdbx_description
1 polymer ?
#
loop_
_entity_poly.entity_id
_entity_poly.type
_entity_poly.pdbx_seq_one_letter_code
_entity_poly.pdbx_strand_id
1 'polypeptide(L)'
;MPFTPSHIAAALPLLRGPLTRLPYVPAALVIGTMIPDVPLFTALWPSYATTHSLAGVLTVDVVATCVAVALFHLVLRAPLIALLPRRIGDRLPPTPPLRAPVTLVWVPVTAAFGAATHSFWDSFTHWRSTVVWGPELGTVVVADLPLYNVLQHLSSTLGLLAIGWWSLRRLRDLPRRSEPLRLRLTTPVRVAV
;
A
#
# COMPACT_ATOMS: atom_id res chain seq x y z
N MET A 1 15.10 -5.92 3.39
CA MET A 1 13.94 -5.11 3.77
C MET A 1 14.32 -4.21 4.93
N PRO A 2 13.94 -2.94 4.91
CA PRO A 2 13.83 -2.16 6.13
C PRO A 2 12.37 -2.04 6.52
N PHE A 3 11.42 -1.69 5.62
CA PHE A 3 9.98 -1.73 5.93
C PHE A 3 9.06 -1.56 4.69
N THR A 4 8.33 -2.60 4.28
CA THR A 4 7.41 -2.62 3.11
C THR A 4 6.42 -1.44 3.06
N PRO A 5 5.72 -1.07 4.16
CA PRO A 5 4.75 0.04 4.11
C PRO A 5 5.35 1.38 3.68
N SER A 6 6.67 1.56 3.74
CA SER A 6 7.32 2.79 3.28
C SER A 6 7.11 3.05 1.78
N HIS A 7 6.90 2.00 0.97
CA HIS A 7 6.69 2.13 -0.48
C HIS A 7 5.33 2.76 -0.83
N ILE A 8 4.38 2.80 0.13
CA ILE A 8 3.15 3.61 0.00
C ILE A 8 3.48 5.08 -0.25
N ALA A 9 4.65 5.57 0.16
CA ALA A 9 5.11 6.93 -0.12
C ALA A 9 5.11 7.25 -1.63
N ALA A 10 5.37 6.26 -2.49
CA ALA A 10 5.33 6.40 -3.95
C ALA A 10 3.94 6.76 -4.49
N ALA A 11 2.88 6.35 -3.78
CA ALA A 11 1.50 6.65 -4.15
C ALA A 11 1.08 8.08 -3.79
N LEU A 12 1.73 8.73 -2.81
CA LEU A 12 1.26 10.00 -2.24
C LEU A 12 1.10 11.14 -3.26
N PRO A 13 2.01 11.34 -4.24
CA PRO A 13 1.84 12.36 -5.28
C PRO A 13 0.58 12.15 -6.12
N LEU A 14 0.18 10.90 -6.35
CA LEU A 14 -1.01 10.56 -7.14
C LEU A 14 -2.32 10.76 -6.37
N LEU A 15 -2.25 10.73 -5.03
CA LEU A 15 -3.40 11.00 -4.15
C LEU A 15 -3.72 12.49 -3.96
N ARG A 16 -2.87 13.40 -4.45
CA ARG A 16 -2.99 14.86 -4.29
C ARG A 16 -2.62 15.70 -5.53
N GLY A 17 -2.07 15.10 -6.58
CA GLY A 17 -1.51 15.81 -7.74
C GLY A 17 -2.45 15.94 -8.95
N PRO A 18 -1.99 16.57 -10.05
CA PRO A 18 -2.79 16.78 -11.27
C PRO A 18 -3.27 15.48 -11.93
N LEU A 19 -2.59 14.37 -11.64
CA LEU A 19 -2.95 13.02 -12.08
C LEU A 19 -4.22 12.48 -11.41
N THR A 20 -4.79 13.17 -10.41
CA THR A 20 -6.11 12.82 -9.86
C THR A 20 -7.25 12.95 -10.87
N ARG A 21 -6.99 13.55 -12.04
CA ARG A 21 -7.93 13.67 -13.16
C ARG A 21 -8.05 12.39 -13.98
N LEU A 22 -7.07 11.49 -13.90
CA LEU A 22 -7.17 10.17 -14.51
C LEU A 22 -8.04 9.27 -13.64
N PRO A 23 -8.74 8.28 -14.21
CA PRO A 23 -9.47 7.32 -13.40
C PRO A 23 -8.45 6.38 -12.75
N TYR A 24 -8.46 6.28 -11.42
CA TYR A 24 -7.64 5.34 -10.68
C TYR A 24 -8.36 4.93 -9.40
N VAL A 25 -7.92 3.83 -8.79
CA VAL A 25 -8.49 3.34 -7.52
C VAL A 25 -7.46 3.48 -6.40
N PRO A 26 -7.61 4.46 -5.48
CA PRO A 26 -6.63 4.73 -4.43
C PRO A 26 -6.23 3.50 -3.59
N ALA A 27 -7.21 2.64 -3.25
CA ALA A 27 -6.94 1.42 -2.49
C ALA A 27 -6.06 0.44 -3.28
N ALA A 28 -6.31 0.29 -4.59
CA ALA A 28 -5.50 -0.57 -5.45
C ALA A 28 -4.08 -0.02 -5.61
N LEU A 29 -3.91 1.31 -5.67
CA LEU A 29 -2.60 1.92 -5.74
C LEU A 29 -1.78 1.62 -4.47
N VAL A 30 -2.36 1.93 -3.31
CA VAL A 30 -1.70 1.74 -2.02
C VAL A 30 -1.41 0.27 -1.74
N ILE A 31 -2.38 -0.62 -1.96
CA ILE A 31 -2.16 -2.06 -1.77
C ILE A 31 -1.13 -2.59 -2.77
N GLY A 32 -1.21 -2.17 -4.04
CA GLY A 32 -0.25 -2.56 -5.08
C GLY A 32 1.19 -2.20 -4.74
N THR A 33 1.43 -1.08 -4.05
CA THR A 33 2.78 -0.72 -3.55
C THR A 33 3.31 -1.60 -2.41
N MET A 34 2.55 -2.60 -1.97
CA MET A 34 2.96 -3.49 -0.86
C MET A 34 2.94 -4.97 -1.24
N ILE A 35 2.11 -5.35 -2.22
CA ILE A 35 1.92 -6.75 -2.62
C ILE A 35 3.23 -7.45 -3.06
N PRO A 36 4.18 -6.81 -3.78
CA PRO A 36 5.38 -7.51 -4.23
C PRO A 36 6.21 -8.14 -3.09
N ASP A 37 6.09 -7.60 -1.86
CA ASP A 37 6.79 -8.06 -0.66
C ASP A 37 6.05 -9.12 0.17
N VAL A 38 4.81 -9.49 -0.19
CA VAL A 38 4.06 -10.57 0.48
C VAL A 38 4.89 -11.87 0.66
N PRO A 39 5.73 -12.32 -0.30
CA PRO A 39 6.59 -13.50 -0.13
C PRO A 39 7.50 -13.46 1.11
N LEU A 40 7.79 -12.28 1.65
CA LEU A 40 8.65 -12.15 2.84
C LEU A 40 7.92 -12.46 4.14
N PHE A 41 6.58 -12.45 4.13
CA PHE A 41 5.76 -12.68 5.31
C PHE A 41 5.16 -14.09 5.33
N THR A 42 5.26 -14.85 4.23
CA THR A 42 4.71 -16.21 4.16
C THR A 42 5.43 -17.05 3.11
N ALA A 43 5.67 -18.33 3.43
CA ALA A 43 6.21 -19.32 2.51
C ALA A 43 5.19 -19.86 1.49
N LEU A 44 3.91 -19.50 1.64
CA LEU A 44 2.81 -19.97 0.78
C LEU A 44 2.63 -19.15 -0.51
N TRP A 45 3.52 -18.19 -0.77
CA TRP A 45 3.44 -17.27 -1.90
C TRP A 45 4.44 -17.65 -3.00
N PRO A 46 4.22 -17.21 -4.27
CA PRO A 46 5.28 -17.18 -5.27
C PRO A 46 6.55 -16.52 -4.74
N SER A 47 7.71 -16.89 -5.29
CA SER A 47 8.99 -16.39 -4.80
C SER A 47 9.12 -14.86 -4.91
N TYR A 48 9.98 -14.26 -4.10
CA TYR A 48 10.32 -12.83 -4.18
C TYR A 48 10.75 -12.42 -5.60
N ALA A 49 11.55 -13.26 -6.27
CA ALA A 49 11.99 -13.00 -7.64
C ALA A 49 10.82 -13.03 -8.64
N THR A 50 9.79 -13.86 -8.38
CA THR A 50 8.60 -13.94 -9.22
C THR A 50 7.80 -12.65 -9.10
N THR A 51 7.48 -12.20 -7.88
CA THR A 51 6.70 -10.97 -7.67
C THR A 51 7.43 -9.72 -8.17
N HIS A 52 8.76 -9.67 -8.05
CA HIS A 52 9.56 -8.55 -8.54
C HIS A 52 9.93 -8.63 -10.04
N SER A 53 9.48 -9.64 -10.77
CA SER A 53 9.66 -9.73 -12.22
C SER A 53 8.61 -8.90 -12.96
N LEU A 54 8.90 -8.45 -14.18
CA LEU A 54 7.91 -7.75 -15.01
C LEU A 54 6.63 -8.59 -15.21
N ALA A 55 6.78 -9.91 -15.40
CA ALA A 55 5.64 -10.81 -15.51
C ALA A 55 4.84 -10.86 -14.21
N GLY A 56 5.49 -10.97 -13.05
CA GLY A 56 4.83 -10.97 -11.73
C GLY A 56 4.08 -9.67 -11.44
N VAL A 57 4.73 -8.53 -11.69
CA VAL A 57 4.13 -7.19 -11.55
C VAL A 57 2.87 -7.04 -12.38
N LEU A 58 2.84 -7.61 -13.59
CA LEU A 58 1.69 -7.54 -14.50
C LEU A 58 0.65 -8.66 -14.27
N THR A 59 0.94 -9.66 -13.44
CA THR A 59 0.07 -10.84 -13.24
C THR A 59 -0.21 -11.12 -11.77
N VAL A 60 0.73 -11.77 -11.07
CA VAL A 60 0.63 -12.19 -9.67
C VAL A 60 0.23 -11.02 -8.78
N ASP A 61 0.93 -9.89 -8.93
CA ASP A 61 0.71 -8.74 -8.07
C ASP A 61 -0.62 -8.05 -8.37
N VAL A 62 -1.03 -8.03 -9.64
CA VAL A 62 -2.33 -7.50 -10.07
C VAL A 62 -3.46 -8.32 -9.46
N VAL A 63 -3.43 -9.64 -9.64
CA VAL A 63 -4.47 -10.55 -9.11
C VAL A 63 -4.53 -10.45 -7.59
N ALA A 64 -3.39 -10.49 -6.92
CA ALA A 64 -3.31 -10.38 -5.47
C ALA A 64 -3.82 -9.03 -4.96
N THR A 65 -3.49 -7.93 -5.63
CA THR A 65 -4.02 -6.60 -5.30
C THR A 65 -5.53 -6.55 -5.47
N CYS A 66 -6.09 -7.08 -6.57
CA CYS A 66 -7.53 -7.15 -6.78
C CYS A 66 -8.24 -7.89 -5.63
N VAL A 67 -7.71 -9.05 -5.23
CA VAL A 67 -8.24 -9.84 -4.11
C VAL A 67 -8.13 -9.06 -2.80
N ALA A 68 -6.98 -8.45 -2.52
CA ALA A 68 -6.76 -7.67 -1.30
C ALA A 68 -7.64 -6.41 -1.23
N VAL A 69 -7.89 -5.74 -2.35
CA VAL A 69 -8.83 -4.60 -2.45
C VAL A 69 -10.25 -5.08 -2.16
N ALA A 70 -10.68 -6.19 -2.75
CA ALA A 70 -11.99 -6.77 -2.48
C ALA A 70 -12.14 -7.16 -0.99
N LEU A 71 -11.15 -7.86 -0.43
CA LEU A 71 -11.12 -8.24 0.98
C LEU A 71 -11.15 -7.01 1.89
N PHE A 72 -10.37 -5.98 1.57
CA PHE A 72 -10.36 -4.74 2.32
C PHE A 72 -11.73 -4.07 2.32
N HIS A 73 -12.35 -3.87 1.17
CA HIS A 73 -13.62 -3.17 1.07
C HIS A 73 -14.83 -3.96 1.60
N LEU A 74 -14.85 -5.27 1.37
CA LEU A 74 -15.99 -6.13 1.71
C LEU A 74 -15.95 -6.65 3.14
N VAL A 75 -14.75 -6.85 3.71
CA VAL A 75 -14.59 -7.54 5.00
C VAL A 75 -13.86 -6.66 6.03
N LEU A 76 -12.70 -6.10 5.69
CA LEU A 76 -11.79 -5.55 6.71
C LEU A 76 -12.07 -4.07 7.05
N ARG A 77 -12.55 -3.25 6.11
CA ARG A 77 -12.62 -1.80 6.30
C ARG A 77 -13.53 -1.39 7.46
N ALA A 78 -14.73 -1.96 7.53
CA ALA A 78 -15.67 -1.64 8.60
C ALA A 78 -15.15 -2.00 10.01
N PRO A 79 -14.66 -3.23 10.27
CA PRO A 79 -14.10 -3.56 11.57
C PRO A 79 -12.82 -2.77 11.87
N LEU A 80 -11.94 -2.54 10.88
CA LEU A 80 -10.73 -1.73 11.09
C LEU A 80 -11.08 -0.30 11.52
N ILE A 81 -12.07 0.35 10.89
CA ILE A 81 -12.50 1.69 11.29
C ILE A 81 -13.12 1.68 12.69
N ALA A 82 -13.88 0.64 13.05
CA ALA A 82 -14.49 0.53 14.36
C ALA A 82 -13.48 0.30 15.50
N LEU A 83 -12.33 -0.31 15.20
CA LEU A 83 -11.22 -0.50 16.14
C LEU A 83 -10.36 0.77 16.31
N LEU A 84 -10.50 1.78 15.45
CA LEU A 84 -9.76 3.03 15.60
C LEU A 84 -10.31 3.87 16.76
N PRO A 85 -9.45 4.68 17.41
CA PRO A 85 -9.92 5.69 18.36
C PRO A 85 -11.00 6.57 17.73
N ARG A 86 -12.09 6.84 18.46
CA ARG A 86 -13.24 7.63 17.97
C ARG A 86 -12.84 8.95 17.30
N ARG A 87 -11.81 9.62 17.86
CA ARG A 87 -11.24 10.89 17.32
C ARG A 87 -10.77 10.79 15.86
N ILE A 88 -10.43 9.58 15.42
CA ILE A 88 -9.98 9.23 14.06
C ILE A 88 -11.14 8.58 13.28
N GLY A 89 -11.77 7.53 13.84
CA GLY A 89 -12.83 6.76 13.17
C GLY A 89 -14.01 7.63 12.74
N ASP A 90 -14.45 8.56 13.59
CA ASP A 90 -15.58 9.47 13.32
C ASP A 90 -15.27 10.52 12.22
N ARG A 91 -14.02 10.62 11.76
CA ARG A 91 -13.64 11.50 10.63
C ARG A 91 -13.55 10.75 9.30
N LEU A 92 -13.50 9.42 9.31
CA LEU A 92 -13.32 8.65 8.09
C LEU A 92 -14.63 8.56 7.29
N PRO A 93 -14.57 8.61 5.95
CA PRO A 93 -15.74 8.46 5.11
C PRO A 93 -16.35 7.06 5.24
N PRO A 94 -17.66 6.88 4.96
CA PRO A 94 -18.26 5.56 4.94
C PRO A 94 -17.70 4.78 3.74
N THR A 95 -17.92 3.47 3.70
CA THR A 95 -17.42 2.65 2.59
C THR A 95 -18.15 3.07 1.32
N PRO A 96 -17.45 3.62 0.30
CA PRO A 96 -18.11 3.92 -0.97
C PRO A 96 -18.54 2.61 -1.61
N PRO A 97 -19.72 2.56 -2.26
CA PRO A 97 -20.12 1.38 -3.02
C PRO A 97 -19.13 1.14 -4.16
N LEU A 98 -18.73 -0.11 -4.38
CA LEU A 98 -17.92 -0.50 -5.54
C LEU A 98 -18.77 -0.30 -6.80
N ARG A 99 -18.41 0.68 -7.66
CA ARG A 99 -19.15 0.94 -8.91
C ARG A 99 -18.57 0.09 -10.04
N ALA A 100 -19.27 -0.99 -10.40
CA ALA A 100 -18.74 -2.11 -11.17
C ALA A 100 -17.92 -1.78 -12.44
N PRO A 101 -18.33 -0.88 -13.37
CA PRO A 101 -17.64 -0.79 -14.67
C PRO A 101 -16.27 -0.11 -14.57
N VAL A 102 -16.19 1.01 -13.83
CA VAL A 102 -14.93 1.76 -13.64
C VAL A 102 -13.97 0.97 -12.76
N THR A 103 -14.51 0.25 -11.77
CA THR A 103 -13.68 -0.52 -10.82
C THR A 103 -13.03 -1.73 -11.50
N LEU A 104 -13.71 -2.39 -12.44
CA LEU A 104 -13.18 -3.59 -13.10
C LEU A 104 -11.94 -3.32 -13.97
N VAL A 105 -11.91 -2.18 -14.66
CA VAL A 105 -10.81 -1.81 -15.55
C VAL A 105 -9.69 -1.12 -14.79
N TRP A 106 -10.03 -0.19 -13.90
CA TRP A 106 -9.01 0.66 -13.28
C TRP A 106 -8.34 0.02 -12.06
N VAL A 107 -8.95 -0.96 -11.39
CA VAL A 107 -8.26 -1.68 -10.30
C VAL A 107 -7.02 -2.41 -10.83
N PRO A 108 -7.09 -3.26 -11.88
CA PRO A 108 -5.90 -3.93 -12.40
C PRO A 108 -4.80 -2.98 -12.89
N VAL A 109 -5.18 -1.93 -13.62
CA VAL A 109 -4.23 -0.92 -14.12
C VAL A 109 -3.55 -0.19 -12.97
N THR A 110 -4.32 0.22 -11.97
CA THR A 110 -3.78 0.92 -10.79
C THR A 110 -2.92 -0.03 -9.93
N ALA A 111 -3.30 -1.30 -9.83
CA ALA A 111 -2.54 -2.34 -9.12
C ALA A 111 -1.17 -2.55 -9.76
N ALA A 112 -1.12 -2.78 -11.08
CA ALA A 112 0.11 -2.93 -11.83
C ALA A 112 1.01 -1.71 -11.67
N PHE A 113 0.43 -0.51 -11.71
CA PHE A 113 1.17 0.73 -11.51
C PHE A 113 1.77 0.81 -10.08
N GLY A 114 0.99 0.49 -9.05
CA GLY A 114 1.49 0.43 -7.67
C GLY A 114 2.64 -0.56 -7.51
N ALA A 115 2.48 -1.78 -8.00
CA ALA A 115 3.52 -2.81 -7.97
C ALA A 115 4.77 -2.41 -8.78
N ALA A 116 4.59 -1.76 -9.93
CA ALA A 116 5.70 -1.25 -10.73
C ALA A 116 6.49 -0.16 -9.98
N THR A 117 5.80 0.77 -9.29
CA THR A 117 6.48 1.78 -8.47
C THR A 117 7.24 1.17 -7.29
N HIS A 118 6.70 0.10 -6.69
CA HIS A 118 7.40 -0.68 -5.66
C HIS A 118 8.67 -1.30 -6.23
N SER A 119 8.55 -2.14 -7.26
CA SER A 119 9.68 -2.87 -7.84
C SER A 119 10.75 -1.94 -8.40
N PHE A 120 10.35 -0.81 -9.00
CA PHE A 120 11.29 0.22 -9.45
C PHE A 120 12.07 0.81 -8.27
N TRP A 121 11.39 1.22 -7.19
CA TRP A 121 12.06 1.78 -6.01
C TRP A 121 12.95 0.74 -5.34
N ASP A 122 12.45 -0.47 -5.08
CA ASP A 122 13.20 -1.52 -4.40
C ASP A 122 14.49 -1.89 -5.15
N SER A 123 14.48 -1.79 -6.49
CA SER A 123 15.64 -2.09 -7.35
C SER A 123 16.91 -1.30 -7.02
N PHE A 124 16.82 -0.16 -6.31
CA PHE A 124 17.96 0.65 -5.87
C PHE A 124 18.50 0.28 -4.48
N THR A 125 17.80 -0.56 -3.74
CA THR A 125 17.94 -0.64 -2.28
C THR A 125 18.35 -2.02 -1.76
N HIS A 126 18.86 -2.89 -2.62
CA HIS A 126 19.23 -4.25 -2.26
C HIS A 126 20.51 -4.71 -2.98
N TRP A 127 21.04 -5.89 -2.64
CA TRP A 127 22.30 -6.35 -3.21
C TRP A 127 22.29 -6.47 -4.75
N ARG A 128 21.15 -6.77 -5.39
CA ARG A 128 21.04 -6.80 -6.86
C ARG A 128 21.10 -5.41 -7.51
N SER A 129 21.04 -4.35 -6.72
CA SER A 129 21.12 -2.97 -7.24
C SER A 129 22.46 -2.72 -7.92
N THR A 130 23.51 -3.43 -7.52
CA THR A 130 24.82 -3.36 -8.19
C THR A 130 24.80 -3.89 -9.62
N VAL A 131 23.96 -4.90 -9.86
CA VAL A 131 23.78 -5.51 -11.19
C VAL A 131 22.90 -4.62 -12.07
N VAL A 132 21.85 -4.02 -11.49
CA VAL A 132 20.85 -3.23 -12.24
C VAL A 132 21.33 -1.81 -12.52
N TRP A 133 21.99 -1.17 -11.55
CA TRP A 133 22.30 0.27 -11.57
C TRP A 133 23.80 0.59 -11.51
N GLY A 134 24.66 -0.41 -11.35
CA GLY A 134 26.11 -0.26 -11.35
C GLY A 134 26.78 -0.59 -10.01
N PRO A 135 28.05 -1.04 -10.05
CA PRO A 135 28.78 -1.52 -8.87
C PRO A 135 28.95 -0.45 -7.78
N GLU A 136 28.81 0.82 -8.10
CA GLU A 136 28.93 1.96 -7.19
C GLU A 136 27.93 1.85 -6.03
N LEU A 137 26.74 1.27 -6.25
CA LEU A 137 25.78 1.05 -5.17
C LEU A 137 26.24 0.02 -4.14
N GLY A 138 27.22 -0.80 -4.48
CA GLY A 138 27.86 -1.77 -3.59
C GLY A 138 29.01 -1.19 -2.78
N THR A 139 29.38 0.07 -3.02
CA THR A 139 30.45 0.73 -2.26
C THR A 139 30.06 0.86 -0.80
N VAL A 140 30.98 0.53 0.10
CA VAL A 140 30.79 0.71 1.54
C VAL A 140 30.97 2.20 1.85
N VAL A 141 29.96 2.82 2.45
CA VAL A 141 29.95 4.28 2.68
C VAL A 141 29.90 4.65 4.16
N VAL A 142 29.17 3.89 4.99
CA VAL A 142 29.00 4.18 6.42
C VAL A 142 29.22 2.90 7.22
N ALA A 143 30.21 2.91 8.10
CA ALA A 143 30.70 1.72 8.79
C ALA A 143 30.97 0.59 7.77
N ASP A 144 30.22 -0.50 7.83
CA ASP A 144 30.31 -1.65 6.93
C ASP A 144 29.06 -1.82 6.03
N LEU A 145 28.26 -0.75 5.88
CA LEU A 145 27.05 -0.78 5.07
C LEU A 145 27.32 -0.31 3.63
N PRO A 146 26.99 -1.15 2.62
CA PRO A 146 26.94 -0.72 1.22
C PRO A 146 25.96 0.43 1.02
N LEU A 147 26.19 1.26 0.00
CA LEU A 147 25.33 2.38 -0.34
C LEU A 147 23.86 1.96 -0.53
N TYR A 148 23.59 0.82 -1.18
CA TYR A 148 22.22 0.32 -1.33
C TYR A 148 21.55 0.02 0.03
N ASN A 149 22.27 -0.42 1.07
CA ASN A 149 21.73 -0.60 2.42
C ASN A 149 21.37 0.75 3.05
N VAL A 150 22.26 1.73 2.92
CA VAL A 150 22.03 3.09 3.43
C VAL A 150 20.80 3.70 2.78
N LEU A 151 20.68 3.58 1.45
CA LEU A 151 19.50 4.01 0.69
C LEU A 151 18.25 3.25 1.13
N GLN A 152 18.35 1.95 1.42
CA GLN A 152 17.24 1.15 1.96
C GLN A 152 16.71 1.77 3.26
N HIS A 153 17.57 1.91 4.27
CA HIS A 153 17.16 2.40 5.59
C HIS A 153 16.68 3.85 5.57
N LEU A 154 17.38 4.72 4.84
CA LEU A 154 17.00 6.12 4.71
C LEU A 154 15.66 6.26 3.99
N SER A 155 15.48 5.59 2.84
CA SER A 155 14.23 5.65 2.09
C SER A 155 13.05 5.10 2.88
N SER A 156 13.25 4.03 3.67
CA SER A 156 12.20 3.49 4.53
C SER A 156 11.81 4.47 5.64
N THR A 157 12.80 5.08 6.29
CA THR A 157 12.55 6.07 7.34
C THR A 157 11.81 7.29 6.78
N LEU A 158 12.31 7.86 5.68
CA LEU A 158 11.69 9.03 5.03
C LEU A 158 10.30 8.70 4.47
N GLY A 159 10.12 7.53 3.86
CA GLY A 159 8.82 7.07 3.34
C GLY A 159 7.78 6.96 4.45
N LEU A 160 8.13 6.33 5.58
CA LEU A 160 7.24 6.21 6.73
C LEU A 160 6.88 7.57 7.33
N LEU A 161 7.87 8.47 7.47
CA LEU A 161 7.62 9.85 7.93
C LEU A 161 6.69 10.61 6.98
N ALA A 162 6.87 10.47 5.66
CA ALA A 162 6.00 11.09 4.67
C ALA A 162 4.55 10.58 4.75
N ILE A 163 4.36 9.27 4.90
CA ILE A 163 3.04 8.65 5.08
C ILE A 163 2.37 9.13 6.37
N GLY A 164 3.13 9.16 7.48
CA GLY A 164 2.64 9.64 8.77
C GLY A 164 2.21 11.10 8.70
N TRP A 165 3.06 11.97 8.16
CA TRP A 165 2.76 13.38 7.96
C TRP A 165 1.54 13.60 7.06
N TRP A 166 1.47 12.89 5.92
CA TRP A 166 0.35 12.98 4.98
C TRP A 166 -0.97 12.56 5.63
N SER A 167 -0.95 11.46 6.39
CA SER A 167 -2.11 10.91 7.10
C SER A 167 -2.61 11.87 8.19
N LEU A 168 -1.70 12.44 8.98
CA LEU A 168 -2.04 13.45 9.99
C LEU A 168 -2.65 14.71 9.38
N ARG A 169 -2.09 15.21 8.27
CA ARG A 169 -2.67 16.35 7.54
C ARG A 169 -4.07 16.01 7.03
N ARG A 170 -4.25 14.87 6.36
CA ARG A 170 -5.57 14.44 5.85
C ARG A 170 -6.61 14.29 6.96
N LEU A 171 -6.24 13.71 8.10
CA LEU A 171 -7.15 13.57 9.23
C LEU A 171 -7.57 14.93 9.82
N ARG A 172 -6.69 15.93 9.82
CA ARG A 172 -7.02 17.29 10.25
C ARG A 172 -8.01 17.98 9.32
N ASP A 173 -7.86 17.76 8.01
CA ASP A 173 -8.72 18.35 6.97
C ASP A 173 -10.15 17.74 6.95
N LEU A 174 -10.32 16.52 7.47
CA LEU A 174 -11.61 15.83 7.47
C LEU A 174 -12.54 16.35 8.60
N PRO A 175 -13.79 16.72 8.29
CA PRO A 175 -14.76 17.12 9.31
C PRO A 175 -15.11 15.94 10.23
N ARG A 176 -15.41 16.24 11.49
CA ARG A 176 -15.95 15.24 12.40
C ARG A 176 -17.41 14.96 12.05
N ARG A 177 -17.79 13.69 11.97
CA ARG A 177 -19.19 13.29 11.82
C ARG A 177 -19.91 13.35 13.16
N SER A 178 -21.18 13.76 13.13
CA SER A 178 -22.06 13.78 14.30
C SER A 178 -22.57 12.39 14.68
N GLU A 179 -22.60 11.46 13.72
CA GLU A 179 -23.07 10.07 13.92
C GLU A 179 -21.88 9.10 13.83
N PRO A 180 -21.62 8.29 14.87
CA PRO A 180 -20.56 7.28 14.83
C PRO A 180 -20.88 6.22 13.77
N LEU A 181 -19.85 5.68 13.13
CA LEU A 181 -19.99 4.60 12.14
C LEU A 181 -20.48 3.34 12.86
N ARG A 182 -21.80 3.12 12.89
CA ARG A 182 -22.38 1.92 13.51
C ARG A 182 -22.02 0.71 12.65
N LEU A 183 -21.23 -0.21 13.20
CA LEU A 183 -21.14 -1.58 12.70
C LEU A 183 -22.55 -2.18 12.74
N ARG A 184 -23.22 -2.22 11.59
CA ARG A 184 -24.40 -3.06 11.43
C ARG A 184 -23.91 -4.48 11.24
N LEU A 185 -23.78 -5.21 12.35
CA LEU A 185 -23.68 -6.67 12.28
C LEU A 185 -25.00 -7.15 11.65
N THR A 186 -24.92 -7.67 10.43
CA THR A 186 -26.08 -8.19 9.69
C THR A 186 -26.64 -9.46 10.32
N THR A 187 -25.89 -10.09 11.22
CA THR A 187 -26.33 -11.22 12.03
C THR A 187 -26.81 -10.72 13.39
N PRO A 188 -28.07 -10.98 13.79
CA PRO A 188 -28.47 -10.79 15.17
C PRO A 188 -27.69 -11.79 16.03
N VAL A 189 -26.66 -11.30 16.71
CA VAL A 189 -26.01 -12.06 17.78
C VAL A 189 -27.05 -12.17 18.89
N ARG A 190 -27.75 -13.31 18.95
CA ARG A 190 -28.51 -13.68 20.15
C ARG A 190 -27.48 -13.94 21.24
N VAL A 191 -27.24 -12.96 22.08
CA VAL A 191 -26.56 -13.18 23.36
C VAL A 191 -27.54 -13.98 24.21
N ALA A 192 -27.33 -15.28 24.29
CA ALA A 192 -27.92 -16.08 25.35
C ALA A 192 -27.23 -15.66 26.65
N VAL A 193 -27.98 -15.00 27.53
CA VAL A 193 -27.61 -14.74 28.93
C VAL A 193 -28.03 -15.95 29.75
#